data_AF-A0A257PUD1-F1
#
_entry.id   AF-A0A257PUD1-F1
#
_cell.length_a   1.000
_cell.length_b   1.000
_cell.length_c   1.000
_cell.angle_alpha   90.00
_cell.angle_beta   90.00
_cell.angle_gamma   90.00
#
_symmetry.space_group_name_H-M   'P 1'
#
loop_
_entity.id
_entity.type
_entity.pdbx_description
1 polymer ?
#
loop_
_entity_poly.entity_id
_entity_poly.type
_entity_poly.pdbx_seq_one_letter_code
_entity_poly.pdbx_strand_id
1 'polypeptide(L)'
;RVTTGGVHIAALGGLWMLAVFGFGGVSYRNDRLEIHPRLPAGWHSLAFSIQWRRRDLTVRISGNGQKVQVGLVSGEPMAIVVNGEVHYIDQGAVLSA
;
A
#
# COMPACT_ATOMS: atom_id res chain seq x y z
N ARG A 1 13.29 10.10 -25.63
CA ARG A 1 13.11 9.06 -26.67
C ARG A 1 12.07 8.08 -26.12
N VAL A 2 10.81 8.17 -26.58
CA VAL A 2 9.79 7.16 -26.23
C VAL A 2 10.14 5.93 -27.04
N THR A 3 10.19 4.76 -26.41
CA THR A 3 10.52 3.51 -27.11
C THR A 3 9.52 3.29 -28.24
N THR A 4 10.02 2.93 -29.41
CA THR A 4 9.37 2.97 -30.74
C THR A 4 8.19 1.98 -30.94
N GLY A 5 7.49 1.56 -29.88
CA GLY A 5 6.53 0.47 -29.90
C GLY A 5 5.32 0.65 -28.98
N GLY A 6 4.59 1.77 -29.10
CA GLY A 6 3.33 1.97 -28.38
C GLY A 6 3.45 2.02 -26.84
N VAL A 7 2.33 2.26 -26.16
CA VAL A 7 2.27 2.16 -24.70
C VAL A 7 2.18 0.68 -24.33
N HIS A 8 3.17 0.15 -23.63
CA HIS A 8 3.13 -1.20 -23.07
C HIS A 8 2.20 -1.23 -21.85
N ILE A 9 0.89 -1.26 -22.07
CA ILE A 9 -0.14 -1.22 -21.02
C ILE A 9 0.10 -2.31 -19.96
N ALA A 10 0.51 -3.51 -20.37
CA ALA A 10 0.88 -4.60 -19.47
C ALA A 10 2.06 -4.24 -18.55
N ALA A 11 3.07 -3.53 -19.07
CA ALA A 11 4.21 -3.10 -18.27
C ALA A 11 3.83 -2.03 -17.23
N LEU A 12 2.89 -1.15 -17.56
CA LEU A 12 2.36 -0.15 -16.61
C LEU A 12 1.60 -0.82 -15.47
N GLY A 13 0.75 -1.81 -15.78
CA GLY A 13 0.10 -2.63 -14.75
C GLY A 13 1.12 -3.40 -13.91
N GLY A 14 2.14 -3.96 -14.54
CA GLY A 14 3.27 -4.62 -13.87
C GLY A 14 4.00 -3.71 -12.89
N LEU A 15 4.24 -2.46 -13.26
CA LEU A 15 4.89 -1.47 -12.39
C LEU A 15 4.03 -1.16 -11.16
N TRP A 16 2.72 -0.98 -11.33
CA TRP A 16 1.83 -0.74 -10.19
C TRP A 16 1.79 -1.95 -9.24
N MET A 17 1.66 -3.16 -9.79
CA MET A 17 1.67 -4.39 -8.97
C MET A 17 2.99 -4.54 -8.22
N LEU A 18 4.13 -4.29 -8.87
CA LEU A 18 5.45 -4.33 -8.22
C LEU A 18 5.57 -3.27 -7.11
N ALA A 19 5.07 -2.05 -7.35
CA ALA A 19 5.11 -0.99 -6.35
C ALA A 19 4.23 -1.32 -5.14
N VAL A 20 3.00 -1.80 -5.34
CA VAL A 20 2.03 -2.01 -4.27
C VAL A 20 2.20 -3.36 -3.58
N PHE A 21 2.19 -4.46 -4.32
CA PHE A 21 2.30 -5.81 -3.77
C PHE A 21 3.76 -6.22 -3.51
N GLY A 22 4.72 -5.66 -4.26
CA GLY A 22 6.15 -5.90 -4.04
C GLY A 22 6.74 -5.02 -2.94
N PHE A 23 7.03 -3.76 -3.26
CA PHE A 23 7.73 -2.85 -2.34
C PHE A 23 6.83 -2.31 -1.21
N GLY A 24 5.58 -2.01 -1.53
CA GLY A 24 4.56 -1.64 -0.55
C GLY A 24 4.20 -2.79 0.38
N GLY A 25 4.50 -4.03 -0.02
CA GLY A 25 4.30 -5.22 0.79
C GLY A 25 2.84 -5.49 1.12
N VAL A 26 1.92 -5.00 0.28
CA VAL A 26 0.50 -5.28 0.43
C VAL A 26 0.25 -6.74 0.10
N SER A 27 -0.41 -7.45 1.00
CA SER A 27 -0.88 -8.81 0.75
C SER A 27 -2.21 -9.03 1.44
N TYR A 28 -2.87 -10.14 1.11
CA TYR A 28 -4.11 -10.54 1.76
C TYR A 28 -4.05 -12.01 2.12
N ARG A 29 -4.36 -12.35 3.37
CA ARG A 29 -4.41 -13.72 3.88
C ARG A 29 -5.49 -13.81 4.94
N ASN A 30 -6.18 -14.95 5.02
CA ASN A 30 -7.21 -15.21 6.05
C ASN A 30 -8.22 -14.06 6.21
N ASP A 31 -8.62 -13.48 5.08
CA ASP A 31 -9.52 -12.34 5.01
C ASP A 31 -9.05 -11.03 5.68
N ARG A 32 -7.74 -10.88 5.85
CA ARG A 32 -7.09 -9.69 6.39
C ARG A 32 -6.21 -9.05 5.32
N LEU A 33 -6.20 -7.72 5.33
CA LEU A 33 -5.25 -6.92 4.58
C LEU A 33 -3.98 -6.77 5.43
N GLU A 34 -2.83 -7.09 4.85
CA GLU A 34 -1.53 -7.02 5.53
C GLU A 34 -0.58 -6.09 4.77
N ILE A 35 0.22 -5.32 5.49
CA ILE A 35 1.24 -4.41 4.95
C ILE A 35 2.58 -4.73 5.61
N HIS A 36 3.53 -5.19 4.82
CA HIS A 36 4.91 -5.50 5.24
C HIS A 36 5.92 -4.83 4.30
N PRO A 37 6.20 -3.53 4.47
CA PRO A 37 6.97 -2.76 3.51
C PRO A 37 8.39 -3.29 3.33
N ARG A 38 8.88 -3.23 2.09
CA ARG A 38 10.25 -3.59 1.72
C ARG A 38 10.78 -2.58 0.72
N LEU A 39 10.95 -1.34 1.18
CA LEU A 39 11.44 -0.27 0.31
C LEU A 39 12.93 -0.47 -0.03
N PRO A 40 13.33 -0.24 -1.30
CA PRO A 40 14.74 -0.19 -1.67
C PRO A 40 15.48 0.93 -0.91
N ALA A 41 16.78 0.75 -0.66
CA ALA A 41 17.59 1.66 0.16
C ALA A 41 17.67 3.12 -0.34
N GLY A 42 17.30 3.41 -1.60
CA GLY A 42 17.28 4.76 -2.15
C GLY A 42 15.92 5.47 -2.09
N TRP A 43 14.87 4.82 -1.60
CA TRP A 43 13.51 5.36 -1.59
C TRP A 43 13.18 6.03 -0.27
N HIS A 44 12.91 7.34 -0.31
CA HIS A 44 12.51 8.12 0.87
C HIS A 44 11.08 7.81 1.33
N SER A 45 10.17 7.60 0.37
CA SER A 45 8.79 7.26 0.63
C SER A 45 8.10 6.62 -0.57
N LEU A 46 7.06 5.84 -0.30
CA LEU A 46 6.09 5.34 -1.27
C LEU A 46 4.69 5.64 -0.74
N ALA A 47 3.82 6.21 -1.57
CA ALA A 47 2.42 6.44 -1.23
C ALA A 47 1.51 5.96 -2.34
N PHE A 48 0.41 5.31 -1.97
CA PHE A 48 -0.59 4.79 -2.90
C PHE A 48 -1.96 4.68 -2.22
N SER A 49 -2.99 4.49 -3.04
CA SER A 49 -4.33 4.18 -2.58
C SER A 49 -4.76 2.81 -3.10
N ILE A 50 -5.53 2.10 -2.28
CA ILE A 50 -6.15 0.82 -2.64
C ILE A 50 -7.59 0.80 -2.17
N GLN A 51 -8.42 0.06 -2.91
CA GLN A 51 -9.77 -0.27 -2.47
C GLN A 51 -9.80 -1.73 -2.01
N TRP A 52 -10.23 -1.95 -0.77
CA TRP A 52 -10.38 -3.29 -0.19
C TRP A 52 -11.80 -3.46 0.33
N ARG A 53 -12.59 -4.37 -0.26
CA ARG A 53 -13.95 -4.71 0.21
C ARG A 53 -14.85 -3.47 0.41
N ARG A 54 -14.87 -2.57 -0.57
CA ARG A 54 -15.60 -1.28 -0.54
C ARG A 54 -15.09 -0.27 0.51
N ARG A 55 -13.85 -0.43 0.99
CA ARG A 55 -13.14 0.59 1.76
C ARG A 55 -12.03 1.19 0.93
N ASP A 56 -11.95 2.52 0.89
CA ASP A 56 -10.85 3.22 0.24
C ASP A 56 -9.79 3.58 1.28
N LEU A 57 -8.57 3.13 1.03
CA LEU A 57 -7.44 3.26 1.95
C LEU A 57 -6.33 4.08 1.29
N THR A 58 -5.68 4.92 2.07
CA THR A 58 -4.39 5.53 1.71
C THR A 58 -3.29 4.89 2.52
N VAL A 59 -2.18 4.59 1.88
CA VAL A 59 -0.98 4.05 2.52
C VAL A 59 0.19 4.96 2.18
N ARG A 60 0.95 5.35 3.20
CA ARG A 60 2.22 6.07 3.04
C ARG A 60 3.30 5.37 3.85
N ILE A 61 4.32 4.93 3.17
CA ILE A 61 5.51 4.32 3.75
C ILE A 61 6.64 5.35 3.65
N SER A 62 7.38 5.58 4.73
CA SER A 62 8.50 6.53 4.77
C SER A 62 9.58 6.09 5.75
N GLY A 63 10.69 6.85 5.82
CA GLY A 63 11.80 6.54 6.73
C GLY A 63 12.44 5.21 6.40
N ASN A 64 12.77 4.98 5.12
CA ASN A 64 13.37 3.73 4.63
C ASN A 64 12.53 2.47 4.91
N GLY A 65 11.19 2.61 4.92
CA GLY A 65 10.27 1.48 5.15
C GLY A 65 9.86 1.29 6.61
N GLN A 66 10.40 2.09 7.53
CA GLN A 66 10.16 1.93 8.97
C GLN A 66 8.89 2.59 9.48
N LYS A 67 8.35 3.58 8.74
CA LYS A 67 7.13 4.28 9.13
C LYS A 67 6.02 3.97 8.14
N VAL A 68 4.91 3.43 8.64
CA VAL A 68 3.72 3.11 7.86
C VAL A 68 2.57 3.93 8.38
N GLN A 69 1.97 4.71 7.48
CA GLN A 69 0.75 5.44 7.74
C GLN A 69 -0.38 4.85 6.91
N VAL A 70 -1.49 4.52 7.57
CA VAL A 70 -2.68 3.99 6.91
C VAL A 70 -3.87 4.86 7.29
N GLY A 71 -4.54 5.42 6.29
CA GLY A 71 -5.78 6.16 6.47
C GLY A 71 -6.96 5.40 5.87
N LEU A 72 -8.06 5.29 6.61
CA LEU A 72 -9.36 4.87 6.08
C LEU A 72 -10.10 6.12 5.57
N VAL A 73 -10.17 6.29 4.26
CA VAL A 73 -10.81 7.45 3.62
C VAL A 73 -12.32 7.28 3.57
N SER A 74 -12.78 6.09 3.20
CA SER A 74 -14.20 5.76 3.08
C SER A 74 -14.45 4.30 3.44
N GLY A 75 -15.67 4.00 3.91
CA GLY A 75 -16.12 2.65 4.24
C GLY A 75 -16.07 2.34 5.74
N GLU A 76 -16.53 1.13 6.07
CA GLU A 76 -16.66 0.67 7.46
C GLU A 76 -15.30 0.45 8.15
N PRO A 77 -15.18 0.71 9.46
CA PRO A 77 -13.99 0.42 10.26
C PRO A 77 -13.50 -1.01 10.06
N MET A 78 -12.18 -1.19 10.09
CA MET A 78 -11.59 -2.50 9.83
C MET A 78 -10.30 -2.73 10.60
N ALA A 79 -9.99 -4.01 10.80
CA ALA A 79 -8.67 -4.44 11.22
C ALA A 79 -7.74 -4.52 10.00
N ILE A 80 -6.50 -4.06 10.19
CA ILE A 80 -5.40 -4.19 9.25
C ILE A 80 -4.18 -4.74 9.99
N VAL A 81 -3.36 -5.54 9.32
CA VAL A 81 -2.09 -6.01 9.86
C VAL A 81 -0.96 -5.15 9.30
N VAL A 82 -0.14 -4.57 10.17
CA VAL A 82 1.06 -3.83 9.77
C VAL A 82 2.24 -4.47 10.48
N ASN A 83 3.23 -4.95 9.71
CA ASN A 83 4.41 -5.62 10.26
C ASN A 83 4.11 -6.78 11.23
N GLY A 84 2.97 -7.45 11.07
CA GLY A 84 2.53 -8.58 11.90
C GLY A 84 1.68 -8.18 13.10
N GLU A 85 1.52 -6.89 13.37
CA GLU A 85 0.66 -6.36 14.44
C GLU A 85 -0.71 -5.97 13.90
N VAL A 86 -1.76 -6.29 14.67
CA VAL A 86 -3.14 -5.96 14.30
C VAL A 86 -3.47 -4.57 14.80
N HIS A 87 -3.93 -3.71 13.89
CA HIS A 87 -4.41 -2.38 14.19
C HIS A 87 -5.84 -2.22 13.74
N TYR A 88 -6.61 -1.44 14.48
CA TYR A 88 -7.96 -1.04 14.11
C TYR A 88 -7.94 0.39 13.57
N ILE A 89 -8.55 0.60 12.41
CA ILE A 89 -8.65 1.92 11.78
C ILE A 89 -10.12 2.29 11.58
N ASP A 90 -10.41 3.56 11.86
CA ASP A 90 -11.72 4.19 11.69
C ASP A 90 -11.60 5.34 10.67
N GLN A 91 -12.72 5.78 10.13
CA GLN A 91 -12.77 6.80 9.10
C GLN A 91 -12.16 8.11 9.60
N GLY A 92 -11.24 8.66 8.82
CA GLY A 92 -10.52 9.89 9.17
C GLY A 92 -9.41 9.71 10.22
N ALA A 93 -9.27 8.53 10.82
CA ALA A 93 -8.11 8.21 11.65
C ALA A 93 -6.94 7.75 10.77
N VAL A 94 -5.74 8.24 11.10
CA VAL A 94 -4.49 7.78 10.47
C VAL A 94 -3.73 6.97 11.49
N LEU A 95 -3.60 5.67 11.25
CA LEU A 95 -2.65 4.83 11.96
C LEU A 95 -1.24 5.29 11.59
N SER A 96 -0.34 5.41 12.57
CA SER A 96 1.10 5.54 12.34
C SER A 96 1.80 4.44 13.15
N ALA A 97 2.44 3.50 12.44
CA ALA A 97 3.16 2.35 12.99
C ALA A 97 4.58 2.26 12.42
#